data_AF-A0A2E4S884-F1
#
_entry.id   AF-A0A2E4S884-F1
#
_cell.length_a   1.000
_cell.length_b   1.000
_cell.length_c   1.000
_cell.angle_alpha   90.00
_cell.angle_beta   90.00
_cell.angle_gamma   90.00
#
_symmetry.space_group_name_H-M   'P 1'
#
loop_
_entity.id
_entity.type
_entity.pdbx_description
1 polymer ?
#
loop_
_entity_poly.entity_id
_entity_poly.type
_entity_poly.pdbx_seq_one_letter_code
_entity_poly.pdbx_strand_id
1 'polypeptide(L)'
;MERDDLIHDHKYSLSANHDEAHGVAIRKTIWKVTIILSIITLVEVAIGALIKQYTGDEGADNSLWPYVKIGFIVLTVVKAAYIVMVFMHLGDERKNFKMVILVPYILFIVYLIFICLAESSYWNHILHDNESNAVEAESALRQSILHDKHANAKTLHI
;
A
#
# COMPACT_ATOMS: atom_id res chain seq x y z
N MET A 1 -35.51 46.39 31.05
CA MET A 1 -35.67 44.96 30.71
C MET A 1 -34.26 44.44 30.51
N GLU A 2 -33.73 43.65 31.46
CA GLU A 2 -32.46 42.97 31.22
C GLU A 2 -32.62 42.03 30.02
N ARG A 3 -31.62 42.00 29.14
CA ARG A 3 -31.62 41.19 27.91
C ARG A 3 -31.28 39.74 28.27
N ASP A 4 -32.32 38.97 28.59
CA ASP A 4 -32.27 37.56 29.01
C ASP A 4 -31.61 36.62 27.96
N ASP A 5 -31.59 37.07 26.70
CA ASP A 5 -30.91 36.47 25.55
C ASP A 5 -29.38 36.40 25.70
N LEU A 6 -28.75 37.45 26.26
CA LEU A 6 -27.30 37.47 26.47
C LEU A 6 -26.85 36.57 27.63
N ILE A 7 -27.72 36.37 28.63
CA ILE A 7 -27.43 35.51 29.80
C ILE A 7 -27.48 34.03 29.40
N HIS A 8 -28.43 33.64 28.54
CA HIS A 8 -28.51 32.27 28.02
C HIS A 8 -27.35 31.93 27.08
N ASP A 9 -26.95 32.85 26.20
CA ASP A 9 -25.84 32.64 25.27
C ASP A 9 -24.48 32.52 26.00
N HIS A 10 -24.30 33.29 27.08
CA HIS A 10 -23.13 33.15 27.95
C HIS A 10 -23.10 31.80 28.70
N LYS A 11 -24.26 31.24 29.09
CA LYS A 11 -24.32 29.89 29.69
C LYS A 11 -23.97 28.80 28.67
N TYR A 12 -24.43 28.92 27.42
CA TYR A 12 -24.07 27.98 26.36
C TYR A 12 -22.57 28.01 26.06
N SER A 13 -21.97 29.19 25.91
CA SER A 13 -20.52 29.32 25.69
C SER A 13 -19.69 28.79 26.87
N LEU A 14 -20.08 29.06 28.12
CA LEU A 14 -19.40 28.52 29.31
C LEU A 14 -19.54 26.99 29.42
N SER A 15 -20.70 26.42 29.06
CA SER A 15 -20.90 24.97 29.00
C SER A 15 -20.25 24.28 27.78
N ALA A 16 -19.97 25.04 26.72
CA ALA A 16 -19.25 24.59 25.52
C ALA A 16 -17.72 24.68 25.69
N ASN A 17 -17.22 25.29 26.76
CA ASN A 17 -15.82 25.16 27.17
C ASN A 17 -15.62 23.75 27.73
N HIS A 18 -15.29 22.82 26.83
CA HIS A 18 -14.86 21.47 27.16
C HIS A 18 -13.79 21.53 28.26
N ASP A 19 -14.04 20.82 29.36
CA ASP A 19 -13.12 20.72 30.50
C ASP A 19 -11.70 20.35 30.00
N GLU A 20 -10.71 21.20 30.27
CA GLU A 20 -9.36 21.03 29.74
C GLU A 20 -8.76 19.68 30.13
N ALA A 21 -9.17 19.12 31.28
CA ALA A 21 -8.72 17.81 31.74
C ALA A 21 -9.09 16.69 30.76
N HIS A 22 -10.25 16.77 30.09
CA HIS A 22 -10.68 15.78 29.10
C HIS A 22 -9.84 15.88 27.80
N GLY A 23 -9.52 17.10 27.36
CA GLY A 23 -8.69 17.32 26.17
C GLY A 23 -7.24 16.84 26.36
N VAL A 24 -6.68 17.02 27.56
CA VAL A 24 -5.33 16.55 27.91
C VAL A 24 -5.25 15.02 27.90
N ALA A 25 -6.28 14.32 28.37
CA ALA A 25 -6.33 12.86 28.35
C ALA A 25 -6.29 12.29 26.92
N ILE A 26 -7.07 12.86 25.99
CA ILE A 26 -7.11 12.45 24.59
C ILE A 26 -5.74 12.67 23.93
N ARG A 27 -5.14 13.85 24.11
CA ARG A 27 -3.81 14.19 23.56
C ARG A 27 -2.73 13.22 24.05
N LYS A 28 -2.80 12.79 25.32
CA LYS A 28 -1.88 11.81 25.91
C LYS A 28 -2.02 10.42 25.29
N THR A 29 -3.25 9.99 25.00
CA THR A 29 -3.50 8.71 24.31
C THR A 29 -2.94 8.73 22.89
N ILE A 30 -3.16 9.82 22.16
CA ILE A 30 -2.61 10.02 20.81
C ILE A 30 -1.09 9.91 20.83
N TRP A 31 -0.42 10.65 21.71
CA TRP A 31 1.05 10.64 21.81
C TRP A 31 1.60 9.25 22.16
N LYS A 32 0.95 8.55 23.11
CA LYS A 32 1.35 7.19 23.48
C LYS A 32 1.26 6.24 22.29
N VAL A 33 0.15 6.27 21.55
CA VAL A 33 -0.09 5.40 20.40
C VAL A 33 0.86 5.73 19.25
N THR A 34 1.09 7.00 18.95
CA THR A 34 2.08 7.43 17.95
C THR A 34 3.46 6.89 18.27
N ILE A 35 3.92 6.99 19.52
CA ILE A 35 5.24 6.47 19.93
C ILE A 35 5.30 4.95 19.75
N ILE A 36 4.30 4.21 20.24
CA ILE A 36 4.27 2.74 20.15
C ILE A 36 4.34 2.31 18.68
N LEU A 37 3.53 2.92 17.81
CA LEU A 37 3.52 2.59 16.39
C LEU A 37 4.79 3.02 15.68
N SER A 38 5.38 4.15 16.06
CA SER A 38 6.66 4.60 15.52
C SER A 38 7.78 3.62 15.86
N ILE A 39 7.84 3.12 17.09
CA ILE A 39 8.86 2.15 17.52
C ILE A 39 8.66 0.84 16.76
N ILE A 40 7.43 0.32 16.70
CA ILE A 40 7.11 -0.91 15.95
C ILE A 40 7.51 -0.77 14.48
N THR A 41 7.18 0.36 13.85
CA THR A 41 7.52 0.63 12.44
C THR A 41 9.04 0.75 12.24
N LEU A 42 9.76 1.38 13.18
CA LEU A 42 11.21 1.50 13.12
C LEU A 42 11.88 0.12 13.21
N VAL A 43 11.42 -0.74 14.12
CA VAL A 43 11.90 -2.12 14.25
C VAL A 43 11.60 -2.93 13.00
N GLU A 44 10.39 -2.82 12.46
CA GLU A 44 9.99 -3.48 11.21
C GLU A 44 10.94 -3.11 10.06
N VAL A 45 11.11 -1.81 9.79
CA VAL A 45 11.99 -1.31 8.73
C VAL A 45 13.45 -1.71 8.98
N ALA A 46 13.93 -1.66 10.22
CA ALA A 46 15.28 -2.12 10.55
C ALA A 46 15.48 -3.60 10.23
N ILE A 47 14.51 -4.46 10.54
CA ILE A 47 14.55 -5.89 10.18
C ILE A 47 14.60 -6.06 8.66
N GLY A 48 13.77 -5.33 7.91
CA GLY A 48 13.79 -5.37 6.44
C GLY A 48 15.07 -4.82 5.81
N ALA A 49 15.72 -3.84 6.45
CA ALA A 49 16.98 -3.28 5.98
C ALA A 49 18.18 -4.20 6.28
N LEU A 50 18.15 -4.92 7.41
CA LEU A 50 19.23 -5.81 7.83
C LEU A 50 19.16 -7.18 7.15
N ILE A 51 17.96 -7.71 6.90
CA ILE A 51 17.77 -8.99 6.20
C ILE A 51 17.72 -8.73 4.70
N LYS A 52 18.85 -8.94 4.02
CA LYS A 52 18.93 -8.81 2.55
C LYS A 52 18.28 -9.99 1.84
N GLN A 53 17.64 -9.68 0.70
CA GLN A 53 17.00 -10.64 -0.19
C GLN A 53 17.97 -11.71 -0.73
N TYR A 54 19.25 -11.37 -0.87
CA TYR A 54 20.30 -12.27 -1.37
C TYR A 54 21.43 -12.37 -0.35
N THR A 55 21.84 -13.61 -0.04
CA THR A 55 22.98 -13.87 0.84
C THR A 55 24.17 -14.31 -0.04
N GLY A 56 25.20 -13.46 -0.12
CA GLY A 56 26.47 -13.77 -0.81
C GLY A 56 26.51 -13.48 -2.31
N ASP A 57 27.72 -13.58 -2.89
CA ASP A 57 28.05 -13.36 -4.32
C ASP A 57 27.37 -14.34 -5.29
N GLU A 58 26.71 -15.38 -4.78
CA GLU A 58 26.18 -16.49 -5.59
C GLU A 58 24.65 -16.45 -5.79
N GLY A 59 23.97 -15.39 -5.35
CA GLY A 59 22.54 -15.18 -5.65
C GLY A 59 21.60 -16.22 -5.03
N ALA A 60 22.03 -16.97 -4.01
CA ALA A 60 21.18 -17.95 -3.35
C ALA A 60 20.00 -17.30 -2.62
N ASP A 61 18.80 -17.84 -2.87
CA ASP A 61 17.55 -17.39 -2.28
C ASP A 61 17.58 -17.53 -0.75
N ASN A 62 17.43 -16.41 -0.05
CA ASN A 62 17.36 -16.40 1.39
C ASN A 62 16.00 -16.96 1.85
N SER A 63 16.00 -18.17 2.42
CA SER A 63 14.78 -18.85 2.90
C SER A 63 13.97 -18.04 3.92
N LEU A 64 14.60 -17.07 4.59
CA LEU A 64 13.96 -16.17 5.54
C LEU A 64 13.19 -15.00 4.88
N TRP A 65 13.53 -14.65 3.63
CA TRP A 65 12.93 -13.52 2.90
C TRP A 65 11.40 -13.59 2.72
N PRO A 66 10.79 -14.72 2.33
CA PRO A 66 9.32 -14.81 2.23
C PRO A 66 8.62 -14.59 3.58
N TYR A 67 9.20 -15.06 4.69
CA TYR A 67 8.64 -14.84 6.03
C TYR A 67 8.67 -13.36 6.43
N VAL A 68 9.77 -12.66 6.09
CA VAL A 68 9.87 -11.22 6.29
C VAL A 68 8.77 -10.50 5.50
N LYS A 69 8.58 -10.80 4.21
CA LYS A 69 7.51 -10.18 3.40
C LYS A 69 6.12 -10.35 4.01
N ILE A 70 5.77 -11.58 4.42
CA ILE A 70 4.46 -11.86 5.03
C ILE A 70 4.34 -11.12 6.37
N GLY A 71 5.40 -11.09 7.18
CA GLY A 71 5.45 -10.34 8.43
C GLY A 71 5.18 -8.85 8.25
N PHE A 72 5.81 -8.22 7.24
CA PHE A 72 5.57 -6.81 6.90
C PHE A 72 4.11 -6.54 6.51
N ILE A 73 3.51 -7.41 5.69
CA ILE A 73 2.09 -7.27 5.30
C ILE A 73 1.18 -7.34 6.52
N VAL A 74 1.37 -8.36 7.36
CA VAL A 74 0.55 -8.56 8.57
C VAL A 74 0.72 -7.39 9.53
N LEU A 75 1.96 -6.97 9.81
CA LEU A 75 2.25 -5.89 10.74
C LEU A 75 1.71 -4.55 10.23
N THR A 76 1.74 -4.31 8.91
CA THR A 76 1.09 -3.14 8.29
C THR A 76 -0.42 -3.13 8.50
N VAL A 77 -1.10 -4.28 8.31
CA VAL A 77 -2.54 -4.39 8.54
C VAL A 77 -2.89 -4.18 10.02
N VAL A 78 -2.13 -4.79 10.94
CA VAL A 78 -2.32 -4.61 12.39
C VAL A 78 -2.14 -3.15 12.78
N LYS A 79 -1.11 -2.47 12.27
CA LYS A 79 -0.89 -1.04 12.52
C LYS A 79 -2.06 -0.20 11.99
N ALA A 80 -2.54 -0.48 10.78
CA ALA A 80 -3.64 0.25 10.18
C ALA A 80 -4.93 0.08 11.00
N ALA A 81 -5.23 -1.15 11.45
CA ALA A 81 -6.36 -1.42 12.33
C ALA A 81 -6.24 -0.67 13.67
N TYR A 82 -5.03 -0.67 14.27
CA TYR A 82 -4.78 0.06 15.51
C TYR A 82 -4.93 1.58 15.33
N ILE A 83 -4.47 2.14 14.20
CA ILE A 83 -4.64 3.56 13.88
C ILE A 83 -6.12 3.91 13.79
N VAL A 84 -6.89 3.14 13.01
CA VAL A 84 -8.33 3.41 12.78
C VAL A 84 -9.13 3.27 14.07
N MET A 85 -8.79 2.33 14.95
CA MET A 85 -9.51 2.21 16.23
C MET A 85 -9.18 3.35 17.19
N VAL A 86 -7.93 3.83 17.24
CA VAL A 86 -7.48 4.79 18.26
C VAL A 86 -7.46 6.25 17.78
N PHE A 87 -6.88 6.57 16.62
CA PHE A 87 -6.77 7.96 16.15
C PHE A 87 -8.08 8.53 15.66
N MET A 88 -8.93 7.69 15.08
CA MET A 88 -10.25 8.12 14.65
C MET A 88 -11.25 8.20 15.81
N HIS A 89 -10.83 7.90 17.05
CA HIS A 89 -11.67 7.87 18.27
C HIS A 89 -12.90 6.94 18.20
N LEU A 90 -12.99 6.17 17.11
CA LEU A 90 -14.07 5.25 16.78
C LEU A 90 -14.22 4.13 17.81
N GLY A 91 -13.20 3.86 18.63
CA GLY A 91 -13.25 2.91 19.75
C GLY A 91 -14.39 3.19 20.72
N ASP A 92 -14.47 4.43 21.21
CA ASP A 92 -15.42 4.85 22.26
C ASP A 92 -16.74 5.40 21.67
N GLU A 93 -16.79 5.59 20.34
CA GLU A 93 -17.95 6.13 19.63
C GLU A 93 -19.07 5.10 19.34
N ARG A 94 -20.25 5.61 18.97
CA ARG A 94 -21.41 4.78 18.57
C ARG A 94 -21.11 3.90 17.36
N LYS A 95 -21.55 2.63 17.43
CA LYS A 95 -21.32 1.60 16.39
C LYS A 95 -21.75 2.02 14.98
N ASN A 96 -22.80 2.83 14.84
CA ASN A 96 -23.23 3.33 13.54
C ASN A 96 -22.20 4.29 12.89
N PHE A 97 -21.58 5.18 13.67
CA PHE A 97 -20.56 6.09 13.14
C PHE A 97 -19.32 5.33 12.68
N LYS A 98 -18.94 4.27 13.42
CA LYS A 98 -17.85 3.37 13.01
C LYS A 98 -18.12 2.77 11.63
N MET A 99 -19.31 2.21 11.41
CA MET A 99 -19.63 1.52 10.15
C MET A 99 -19.70 2.47 8.96
N VAL A 100 -20.19 3.70 9.16
CA VAL A 100 -20.26 4.71 8.08
C VAL A 100 -18.88 5.07 7.54
N ILE A 101 -17.83 5.07 8.39
CA ILE A 101 -16.46 5.39 7.97
C ILE A 101 -15.72 4.12 7.50
N LEU A 102 -15.88 3.01 8.23
CA LEU A 102 -15.13 1.79 7.99
C LEU A 102 -15.57 1.07 6.70
N VAL A 103 -16.87 1.06 6.38
CA VAL A 103 -17.42 0.40 5.18
C VAL A 103 -16.88 1.00 3.89
N PRO A 104 -16.99 2.32 3.62
CA PRO A 104 -16.46 2.90 2.39
C PRO A 104 -14.93 2.78 2.31
N TYR A 105 -14.23 2.83 3.46
CA TYR A 105 -12.78 2.67 3.50
C TYR A 105 -12.32 1.26 3.08
N ILE A 106 -12.96 0.21 3.62
CA ILE A 106 -12.65 -1.18 3.25
C ILE A 106 -13.04 -1.44 1.80
N LEU A 107 -14.23 -0.99 1.38
CA LEU A 107 -14.69 -1.14 -0.01
C LEU A 107 -13.71 -0.49 -0.98
N PHE A 108 -13.23 0.71 -0.66
CA PHE A 108 -12.25 1.43 -1.47
C PHE A 108 -10.93 0.66 -1.60
N ILE A 109 -10.38 0.12 -0.51
CA ILE A 109 -9.15 -0.67 -0.55
C ILE A 109 -9.32 -1.93 -1.40
N VAL A 110 -10.41 -2.66 -1.21
CA VAL A 110 -10.69 -3.89 -2.00
C VAL A 110 -10.86 -3.55 -3.48
N TYR A 111 -11.55 -2.45 -3.79
CA TYR A 111 -11.71 -1.96 -5.15
C TYR A 111 -10.37 -1.58 -5.80
N LEU A 112 -9.48 -0.90 -5.07
CA LEU A 112 -8.13 -0.58 -5.55
C LEU A 112 -7.30 -1.84 -5.83
N ILE A 113 -7.36 -2.84 -4.95
CA ILE A 113 -6.66 -4.11 -5.19
C ILE A 113 -7.22 -4.80 -6.43
N PHE A 114 -8.56 -4.83 -6.59
CA PHE A 114 -9.22 -5.42 -7.75
C PHE A 114 -8.77 -4.77 -9.06
N ILE A 115 -8.82 -3.44 -9.16
CA ILE A 115 -8.42 -2.75 -10.40
C ILE A 115 -6.93 -2.93 -10.68
N CYS A 116 -6.06 -2.88 -9.66
CA CYS A 116 -4.63 -3.12 -9.85
C CYS A 116 -4.33 -4.53 -10.37
N LEU A 117 -5.02 -5.55 -9.85
CA LEU A 117 -4.83 -6.93 -10.31
C LEU A 117 -5.38 -7.13 -11.73
N ALA A 118 -6.54 -6.56 -12.04
CA ALA A 118 -7.15 -6.64 -13.36
C ALA A 118 -6.27 -5.97 -14.42
N GLU A 119 -5.87 -4.72 -14.18
CA GLU A 119 -4.99 -3.97 -15.07
C GLU A 119 -3.62 -4.63 -15.18
N SER A 120 -3.02 -5.07 -14.07
CA SER A 120 -1.72 -5.76 -14.10
C SER A 120 -1.77 -7.03 -14.93
N SER A 121 -2.84 -7.82 -14.84
CA SER A 121 -2.98 -9.05 -15.64
C SER A 121 -3.11 -8.72 -17.14
N TYR A 122 -3.86 -7.67 -17.48
CA TYR A 122 -4.04 -7.23 -18.86
C TYR A 122 -2.74 -6.73 -19.48
N TRP A 123 -2.01 -5.85 -18.78
CA TRP A 123 -0.70 -5.36 -19.23
C TRP A 123 0.33 -6.48 -19.34
N ASN A 124 0.33 -7.43 -18.41
CA ASN A 124 1.25 -8.56 -18.46
C ASN A 124 1.07 -9.39 -19.74
N HIS A 125 -0.19 -9.68 -20.11
CA HIS A 125 -0.50 -10.39 -21.35
C HIS A 125 -0.01 -9.63 -22.60
N ILE A 126 -0.30 -8.33 -22.69
CA ILE A 126 0.10 -7.51 -23.85
C ILE A 126 1.62 -7.43 -24.00
N LEU A 127 2.35 -7.27 -22.89
CA LEU A 127 3.81 -7.14 -22.94
C LEU A 127 4.46 -8.43 -23.43
N HIS A 128 4.00 -9.59 -22.95
CA HIS A 128 4.52 -10.88 -23.40
C HIS A 128 4.14 -11.20 -24.85
N ASP A 129 2.92 -10.87 -25.28
CA ASP A 129 2.51 -11.04 -26.66
C ASP A 129 3.36 -10.17 -27.59
N ASN A 130 3.56 -8.89 -27.26
CA ASN A 130 4.38 -7.98 -28.05
C ASN A 130 5.85 -8.43 -28.14
N GLU A 131 6.42 -8.90 -27.02
CA GLU A 131 7.78 -9.45 -27.00
C GLU A 131 7.90 -10.69 -27.89
N SER A 132 6.93 -11.61 -27.83
CA SER A 132 6.93 -12.81 -28.68
C SER A 132 6.87 -12.49 -30.17
N ASN A 133 6.00 -11.55 -30.55
CA ASN A 133 5.82 -11.13 -31.95
C ASN A 133 7.07 -10.44 -32.50
N ALA A 134 7.76 -9.64 -31.69
CA ALA A 134 9.02 -8.99 -32.09
C ALA A 134 10.14 -10.01 -32.34
N VAL A 135 10.25 -11.03 -31.48
CA VAL A 135 11.23 -12.12 -31.64
C VAL A 135 10.95 -12.95 -32.90
N GLU A 136 9.68 -13.27 -33.18
CA GLU A 136 9.30 -14.03 -34.37
C GLU A 136 9.60 -13.26 -35.65
N ALA A 137 9.29 -11.96 -35.70
CA ALA A 137 9.62 -11.08 -36.83
C ALA A 137 11.14 -11.00 -37.09
N GLU A 138 11.96 -10.89 -36.04
CA GLU A 138 13.42 -10.88 -36.18
C GLU A 138 13.94 -12.23 -36.70
N SER A 139 13.39 -13.35 -36.21
CA SER A 139 13.78 -14.70 -36.66
C SER A 139 13.43 -14.94 -38.13
N ALA A 140 12.25 -14.48 -38.58
CA ALA A 140 11.80 -14.60 -39.97
C ALA A 140 12.67 -13.77 -40.93
N LEU A 141 13.04 -12.54 -40.53
CA LEU A 141 13.95 -11.68 -41.30
C LEU A 141 15.34 -12.30 -41.43
N ARG A 142 15.89 -12.84 -40.33
CA ARG A 142 17.20 -13.53 -40.35
C ARG A 142 17.15 -14.73 -41.30
N GLN A 143 16.07 -15.52 -41.26
CA GLN A 143 15.87 -16.67 -42.14
C GLN A 143 15.83 -16.25 -43.62
N SER A 144 15.11 -15.16 -43.95
CA SER A 144 15.01 -14.67 -45.33
C SER A 144 16.35 -14.14 -45.85
N ILE A 145 17.10 -13.41 -45.02
CA ILE A 145 18.44 -12.90 -45.38
C ILE A 145 19.40 -14.07 -45.64
N LEU A 146 19.37 -15.10 -44.79
CA LEU A 146 20.20 -16.30 -44.98
C LEU A 146 19.84 -17.01 -46.29
N HIS A 147 18.55 -17.21 -46.56
CA HIS A 147 18.09 -17.85 -47.79
C HIS A 147 18.56 -17.10 -49.05
N ASP A 148 18.46 -15.77 -49.08
CA ASP A 148 18.93 -14.94 -50.19
C ASP A 148 20.45 -15.02 -50.40
N LYS A 149 21.20 -14.99 -49.29
CA LYS A 149 22.66 -15.13 -49.31
C LYS A 149 23.11 -16.47 -49.91
N HIS A 150 22.41 -17.55 -49.58
CA HIS A 150 22.68 -18.88 -50.13
C HIS A 150 22.27 -19.00 -51.62
N ALA A 151 21.18 -18.37 -52.04
CA ALA A 151 20.75 -18.34 -53.44
C ALA A 151 21.74 -17.56 -54.34
N ASN A 152 22.24 -16.42 -53.85
CA ASN A 152 23.20 -15.60 -54.57
C ASN A 152 24.59 -16.25 -54.64
N ALA A 153 25.06 -16.87 -53.54
CA ALA A 153 26.32 -17.61 -53.52
C ALA A 153 26.34 -18.77 -54.54
N LYS A 154 25.21 -19.45 -54.75
CA LYS A 154 25.11 -20.53 -55.76
C LYS A 154 25.15 -20.01 -57.21
N THR A 155 24.76 -18.75 -57.42
CA THR A 155 24.74 -18.12 -58.76
C THR A 155 26.13 -17.61 -59.18
N LEU A 156 27.01 -17.29 -58.23
CA LEU A 156 28.39 -16.82 -58.47
C LEU A 156 29.41 -17.94 -58.76
N HIS A 157 29.01 -19.22 -58.68
CA HIS A 157 29.86 -20.39 -58.93
C HIS A 157 29.61 -21.06 -60.30
N ILE A 158 29.02 -20.34 -61.26
CA ILE A 158 28.92 -20.70 -62.68
C ILE A 158 29.72 -19.67 -63.47
#